data_AF-A0A2G2LH70-F1
#
_entry.id   AF-A0A2G2LH70-F1
#
_cell.length_a   1.000
_cell.length_b   1.000
_cell.length_c   1.000
_cell.angle_alpha   90.00
_cell.angle_beta   90.00
_cell.angle_gamma   90.00
#
_symmetry.space_group_name_H-M   'P 1'
#
loop_
_entity.id
_entity.type
_entity.pdbx_description
1 polymer ?
#
loop_
_entity_poly.entity_id
_entity_poly.type
_entity_poly.pdbx_seq_one_letter_code
_entity_poly.pdbx_strand_id
1 'polypeptide(L)'
;MDDIFRGLGAEIELQNPEDFLKVKETLTRIGIASRKTNTLYQSCHILHKRGRYSIFHFKELFVLDGKADDFSDEDLGRRNTIVNLLVEWNLISTVYPDEVFEPTAPLSQIKIIAFRDKKDWELSPKYSIGKR
;
A
#
# COMPACT_ATOMS: atom_id res chain seq x y z
N MET A 1 24.53 -4.31 -2.06
CA MET A 1 23.34 -3.67 -2.65
C MET A 1 22.80 -2.74 -1.58
N ASP A 2 22.66 -1.44 -1.83
CA ASP A 2 22.13 -0.53 -0.81
C ASP A 2 20.70 -0.97 -0.47
N ASP A 3 20.48 -1.39 0.78
CA ASP A 3 19.15 -1.66 1.30
C ASP A 3 18.45 -0.33 1.62
N ILE A 4 17.98 0.32 0.55
CA ILE A 4 17.40 1.67 0.59
C ILE A 4 16.11 1.71 1.43
N PHE A 5 15.45 0.55 1.58
CA PHE A 5 14.18 0.35 2.25
C PHE A 5 14.29 -0.43 3.57
N ARG A 6 15.50 -0.78 4.02
CA ARG A 6 15.77 -1.48 5.29
C ARG A 6 15.04 -2.83 5.41
N GLY A 7 14.88 -3.54 4.29
CA GLY A 7 14.19 -4.83 4.24
C GLY A 7 12.66 -4.74 4.42
N LEU A 8 12.08 -3.54 4.28
CA LEU A 8 10.64 -3.31 4.41
C LEU A 8 10.01 -2.96 3.05
N GLY A 9 8.69 -3.14 2.97
CA GLY A 9 7.91 -2.90 1.75
C GLY A 9 8.09 -4.00 0.71
N ALA A 10 7.31 -3.90 -0.36
CA ALA A 10 7.41 -4.75 -1.54
C ALA A 10 7.96 -3.93 -2.71
N GLU A 11 9.14 -4.29 -3.23
CA GLU A 11 9.76 -3.57 -4.34
C GLU A 11 9.01 -3.85 -5.65
N ILE A 12 8.71 -2.78 -6.40
CA ILE A 12 7.86 -2.81 -7.59
C ILE A 12 8.48 -2.00 -8.72
N GLU A 13 8.03 -2.29 -9.94
CA GLU A 13 8.30 -1.51 -11.13
C GLU A 13 7.00 -0.88 -11.66
N LEU A 14 7.15 0.31 -12.24
CA LEU A 14 6.10 1.02 -12.96
C LEU A 14 6.41 0.99 -14.44
N GLN A 15 5.38 0.85 -15.29
CA GLN A 15 5.56 0.94 -16.74
C GLN A 15 6.07 2.32 -17.14
N ASN A 16 5.49 3.38 -16.56
CA ASN A 16 5.94 4.75 -16.76
C ASN A 16 6.05 5.48 -15.40
N PRO A 17 7.00 6.41 -15.22
CA PRO A 17 7.12 7.19 -13.98
C PRO A 17 5.85 7.97 -13.61
N GLU A 18 5.06 8.38 -14.59
CA GLU A 18 3.77 9.06 -14.40
C GLU A 18 2.69 8.17 -13.76
N ASP A 19 2.81 6.84 -13.89
CA ASP A 19 1.90 5.89 -13.23
C ASP A 19 2.03 5.95 -11.71
N PHE A 20 3.09 6.55 -11.17
CA PHE A 20 3.24 6.79 -9.73
C PHE A 20 2.02 7.52 -9.14
N LEU A 21 1.52 8.56 -9.82
CA LEU A 21 0.35 9.31 -9.34
C LEU A 21 -0.94 8.48 -9.43
N LYS A 22 -1.04 7.63 -10.46
CA LYS A 22 -2.18 6.72 -10.66
C LYS A 22 -2.22 5.66 -9.56
N VAL A 23 -1.10 5.02 -9.25
CA VAL A 23 -0.98 4.03 -8.17
C VAL A 23 -1.22 4.70 -6.82
N LYS A 24 -0.62 5.88 -6.59
CA LYS A 24 -0.82 6.66 -5.36
C LYS A 24 -2.30 7.00 -5.13
N GLU A 25 -3.02 7.46 -6.16
CA GLU A 25 -4.47 7.71 -6.06
C GLU A 25 -5.24 6.43 -5.78
N THR A 26 -4.92 5.35 -6.51
CA THR A 26 -5.60 4.06 -6.39
C THR A 26 -5.52 3.51 -4.97
N LEU A 27 -4.34 3.57 -4.36
CA LEU A 27 -4.13 3.16 -2.97
C LEU A 27 -4.96 3.95 -1.95
N THR A 28 -5.31 5.22 -2.21
CA THR A 28 -6.18 5.99 -1.31
C THR A 28 -7.60 5.41 -1.21
N ARG A 29 -8.00 4.61 -2.20
CA ARG A 29 -9.32 3.95 -2.28
C ARG A 29 -9.28 2.48 -1.87
N ILE A 30 -8.17 2.01 -1.29
CA ILE A 30 -8.00 0.64 -0.82
C ILE A 30 -7.55 0.62 0.65
N GLY A 31 -8.25 -0.15 1.48
CA GLY A 31 -7.85 -0.36 2.87
C GLY A 31 -8.98 -0.89 3.74
N ILE A 32 -9.08 -0.39 4.97
CA ILE A 32 -10.04 -0.89 5.96
C ILE A 32 -11.19 0.10 6.12
N ALA A 33 -12.42 -0.37 5.95
CA ALA A 33 -13.62 0.45 6.11
C ALA A 33 -14.14 0.46 7.55
N SER A 34 -14.44 1.66 8.07
CA SER A 34 -15.30 1.84 9.24
C SER A 34 -16.75 1.93 8.78
N ARG A 35 -17.55 0.90 9.11
CA ARG A 35 -18.99 0.89 8.82
C ARG A 35 -19.79 1.93 9.61
N LYS A 36 -19.23 2.47 10.70
CA LYS A 36 -19.90 3.46 11.55
C LYS A 36 -19.86 4.86 10.94
N THR A 37 -18.83 5.17 10.17
CA THR A 37 -18.53 6.54 9.72
C THR A 37 -18.40 6.69 8.20
N ASN A 38 -18.57 5.60 7.42
CA ASN A 38 -18.24 5.57 5.99
C ASN A 38 -16.83 6.12 5.70
N THR A 39 -15.90 5.83 6.60
CA THR A 39 -14.48 6.21 6.45
C THR A 39 -13.72 5.00 5.91
N LEU A 40 -12.94 5.21 4.85
CA LEU A 40 -11.94 4.25 4.40
C LEU A 40 -10.57 4.68 4.92
N TYR A 41 -9.96 3.81 5.71
CA TYR A 41 -8.59 3.99 6.15
C TYR A 41 -7.62 3.36 5.16
N GLN A 42 -6.82 4.19 4.47
CA GLN A 42 -5.80 3.72 3.54
C GLN A 42 -4.79 2.82 4.25
N SER A 43 -4.55 1.62 3.71
CA SER A 43 -3.63 0.64 4.28
C SER A 43 -2.21 0.75 3.74
N CYS A 44 -2.06 0.97 2.43
CA CYS A 44 -0.76 0.93 1.78
C CYS A 44 -0.43 2.22 1.03
N HIS A 45 0.86 2.51 0.89
CA HIS A 45 1.40 3.68 0.23
C HIS A 45 2.52 3.30 -0.73
N ILE A 46 2.58 3.96 -1.88
CA ILE A 46 3.72 3.89 -2.78
C ILE A 46 4.77 4.94 -2.38
N LEU A 47 6.02 4.50 -2.22
CA LEU A 47 7.18 5.38 -2.05
C LEU A 47 8.06 5.33 -3.29
N HIS A 48 8.72 6.46 -3.56
CA HIS A 48 9.75 6.57 -4.59
C HIS A 48 11.02 7.10 -3.93
N LYS A 49 12.13 6.36 -4.06
CA LYS A 49 13.43 6.74 -3.49
C LYS A 49 14.56 6.30 -4.41
N ARG A 50 15.37 7.27 -4.85
CA ARG A 50 16.55 7.04 -5.73
C ARG A 50 16.23 6.21 -6.98
N GLY A 51 15.09 6.47 -7.64
CA GLY A 51 14.69 5.77 -8.86
C GLY A 51 14.01 4.40 -8.64
N ARG A 52 13.80 3.99 -7.38
CA ARG A 52 13.12 2.74 -7.03
C ARG A 52 11.76 3.00 -6.40
N TYR A 53 10.82 2.11 -6.67
CA TYR A 53 9.47 2.17 -6.15
C TYR A 53 9.19 1.00 -5.22
N SER A 54 8.42 1.24 -4.16
CA SER A 54 8.00 0.17 -3.26
C SER A 54 6.66 0.49 -2.61
N ILE A 55 5.87 -0.56 -2.37
CA ILE A 55 4.59 -0.50 -1.68
C ILE A 55 4.78 -0.88 -0.22
N PHE A 56 4.40 0.03 0.68
CA PHE A 56 4.49 -0.17 2.12
C PHE A 56 3.11 -0.21 2.74
N HIS A 57 2.91 -1.08 3.72
CA HIS A 57 1.87 -0.91 4.72
C HIS A 57 2.19 0.32 5.59
N PHE A 58 1.18 1.07 6.02
CA PHE A 58 1.37 2.31 6.80
C PHE A 58 2.19 2.10 8.09
N LYS A 59 2.10 0.89 8.67
CA LYS A 59 2.87 0.43 9.82
C LYS A 59 4.37 0.29 9.53
N GLU A 60 4.73 -0.28 8.38
CA GLU A 60 6.14 -0.35 7.94
C GLU A 60 6.74 1.06 7.79
N LEU A 61 5.92 2.05 7.40
CA LEU A 61 6.37 3.45 7.34
C LEU A 61 6.66 4.03 8.73
N PHE A 62 5.90 3.67 9.75
CA PHE A 62 6.21 4.05 11.14
C PHE A 62 7.55 3.45 11.59
N VAL A 63 7.81 2.19 11.23
CA VAL A 63 9.11 1.53 11.51
C VAL A 63 10.25 2.23 10.75
N LEU A 64 10.05 2.61 9.49
CA LEU A 64 11.04 3.39 8.71
C LEU A 64 11.37 4.73 9.36
N ASP A 65 10.38 5.38 9.97
CA ASP A 65 10.54 6.61 10.75
C ASP A 65 11.15 6.39 12.14
N GLY A 66 11.50 5.15 12.50
CA GLY A 66 12.09 4.78 13.79
C GLY A 66 11.10 4.74 14.95
N LYS A 67 9.80 4.66 14.66
CA LYS A 67 8.75 4.52 15.68
C LYS A 67 8.52 3.03 15.96
N ALA A 68 8.17 2.74 17.21
CA ALA A 68 7.64 1.43 17.57
C ALA A 68 6.29 1.22 16.90
N ASP A 69 6.08 0.03 16.36
CA ASP A 69 4.84 -0.36 15.70
C ASP A 69 4.61 -1.88 15.88
N ASP A 70 3.36 -2.31 15.72
CA ASP A 70 2.90 -3.69 15.87
C ASP A 70 2.62 -4.35 14.52
N PHE A 71 3.49 -4.14 13.53
CA PHE A 71 3.39 -4.77 12.21
C PHE A 71 3.35 -6.30 12.35
N SER A 72 2.29 -6.89 11.79
CA SER A 72 1.96 -8.31 11.95
C SER A 72 1.88 -9.04 10.61
N ASP A 73 1.86 -10.38 10.64
CA ASP A 73 1.64 -11.21 9.45
C ASP A 73 0.31 -10.90 8.75
N GLU A 74 -0.70 -10.42 9.49
CA GLU A 74 -1.98 -9.98 8.92
C GLU A 74 -1.81 -8.68 8.13
N ASP A 75 -1.01 -7.73 8.64
CA ASP A 75 -0.69 -6.48 7.93
C ASP A 75 0.16 -6.75 6.68
N LEU A 76 1.12 -7.67 6.79
CA LEU A 76 1.91 -8.18 5.65
C LEU A 76 1.01 -8.85 4.60
N GLY A 77 0.09 -9.71 5.04
CA GLY A 77 -0.89 -10.37 4.18
C GLY A 77 -1.78 -9.38 3.44
N ARG A 78 -2.25 -8.31 4.11
CA ARG A 78 -3.02 -7.25 3.46
C ARG A 78 -2.18 -6.48 2.43
N ARG A 79 -0.93 -6.15 2.75
CA ARG A 79 0.00 -5.50 1.81
C ARG A 79 0.18 -6.36 0.56
N ASN A 80 0.47 -7.64 0.74
CA ASN A 80 0.70 -8.59 -0.34
C ASN A 80 -0.54 -8.77 -1.22
N THR A 81 -1.73 -8.96 -0.64
CA THR A 81 -2.99 -9.01 -1.40
C THR A 81 -3.23 -7.74 -2.21
N ILE A 82 -2.96 -6.55 -1.64
CA ILE A 82 -3.10 -5.28 -2.35
C ILE A 82 -2.08 -5.18 -3.50
N VAL A 83 -0.83 -5.61 -3.30
CA VAL A 83 0.19 -5.65 -4.36
C VAL A 83 -0.24 -6.58 -5.49
N ASN A 84 -0.71 -7.79 -5.17
CA ASN A 84 -1.18 -8.76 -6.16
C ASN A 84 -2.37 -8.22 -6.97
N LEU A 85 -3.33 -7.52 -6.34
CA LEU A 85 -4.41 -6.83 -7.05
C LEU A 85 -3.90 -5.77 -8.04
N LEU A 86 -2.90 -4.98 -7.65
CA LEU A 86 -2.33 -3.96 -8.53
C LEU A 86 -1.57 -4.58 -9.71
N VAL A 87 -0.94 -5.74 -9.50
CA VAL A 87 -0.31 -6.54 -10.58
C VAL A 87 -1.39 -7.09 -11.52
N GLU A 88 -2.46 -7.68 -10.99
CA GLU A 88 -3.59 -8.20 -11.79
C GLU A 88 -4.26 -7.11 -12.64
N TRP A 89 -4.28 -5.87 -12.16
CA TRP A 89 -4.79 -4.71 -12.92
C TRP A 89 -3.77 -4.09 -13.86
N ASN A 90 -2.58 -4.70 -14.00
CA ASN A 90 -1.46 -4.20 -14.81
C ASN A 90 -1.05 -2.76 -14.46
N LEU A 91 -1.17 -2.36 -13.19
CA LEU A 91 -0.73 -1.05 -12.72
C LEU A 91 0.74 -1.04 -12.32
N ILE A 92 1.27 -2.20 -11.89
CA ILE A 92 2.63 -2.41 -11.43
C ILE A 92 3.12 -3.81 -11.82
N SER A 93 4.42 -4.06 -11.73
CA SER A 93 5.03 -5.39 -11.63
C SER A 93 5.84 -5.51 -10.34
N THR A 94 6.01 -6.72 -9.82
CA THR A 94 6.83 -6.97 -8.61
C THR A 94 8.25 -7.33 -9.02
N VAL A 95 9.24 -6.77 -8.32
CA VAL A 95 10.66 -7.11 -8.57
C VAL A 95 10.99 -8.50 -8.03
N TYR A 96 10.40 -8.86 -6.88
CA TYR A 96 10.54 -10.17 -6.24
C TYR A 96 9.16 -10.79 -6.02
N PRO A 97 8.60 -11.52 -7.01
CA PRO A 97 7.26 -12.10 -6.91
C PRO A 97 7.05 -13.03 -5.71
N ASP A 98 8.10 -13.76 -5.31
CA ASP A 98 8.04 -14.70 -4.19
C ASP A 98 7.83 -13.99 -2.84
N GLU A 99 8.23 -12.72 -2.69
CA GLU A 99 8.08 -11.95 -1.44
C GLU A 99 6.63 -11.50 -1.17
N VAL A 100 5.78 -11.54 -2.20
CA VAL A 100 4.37 -11.12 -2.11
C VAL A 100 3.40 -12.27 -2.33
N PHE A 101 3.91 -13.49 -2.52
CA PHE A 101 3.12 -14.67 -2.75
C PHE A 101 2.42 -15.15 -1.47
N GLU A 102 3.13 -15.20 -0.34
CA GLU A 102 2.59 -15.53 0.98
C GLU A 102 3.31 -14.74 2.08
N PRO A 103 2.63 -14.32 3.16
CA PRO A 103 1.20 -14.52 3.43
C PRO A 103 0.31 -13.64 2.54
N THR A 104 -0.94 -14.04 2.35
CA THR A 104 -2.01 -13.18 1.79
C THR A 104 -3.21 -13.08 2.73
N ALA A 105 -3.85 -11.90 2.76
CA ALA A 105 -5.09 -11.70 3.51
C ALA A 105 -6.32 -11.90 2.60
N PRO A 106 -7.43 -12.44 3.11
CA PRO A 106 -8.67 -12.57 2.33
C PRO A 106 -9.19 -11.22 1.82
N LEU A 107 -9.65 -11.17 0.57
CA LEU A 107 -10.25 -9.97 -0.02
C LEU A 107 -11.44 -9.43 0.79
N SER A 108 -12.15 -10.28 1.53
CA SER A 108 -13.24 -9.86 2.42
C SER A 108 -12.81 -8.90 3.54
N GLN A 109 -11.52 -8.88 3.88
CA GLN A 109 -10.93 -7.97 4.87
C GLN A 109 -10.43 -6.66 4.25
N ILE A 110 -10.44 -6.52 2.92
CA ILE A 110 -9.94 -5.35 2.19
C ILE A 110 -11.11 -4.68 1.47
N LYS A 111 -11.38 -3.42 1.83
CA LYS A 111 -12.36 -2.60 1.13
C LYS A 111 -11.67 -1.90 -0.04
N ILE A 112 -12.27 -2.06 -1.22
CA ILE A 112 -11.93 -1.32 -2.44
C ILE A 112 -13.12 -0.43 -2.79
N ILE A 113 -12.86 0.85 -3.05
CA ILE A 113 -13.87 1.83 -3.45
C ILE A 113 -13.67 2.18 -4.92
N ALA A 114 -14.71 2.01 -5.74
CA ALA A 114 -14.67 2.43 -7.13
C ALA A 114 -14.57 3.96 -7.21
N PHE A 115 -13.88 4.48 -8.23
CA PHE A 115 -13.68 5.93 -8.37
C PHE A 115 -14.98 6.74 -8.34
N ARG A 116 -16.06 6.21 -8.95
CA ARG A 116 -17.40 6.83 -8.96
C ARG A 116 -18.04 6.99 -7.57
N ASP A 117 -17.71 6.10 -6.65
CA ASP A 117 -18.29 6.03 -5.30
C ASP A 117 -17.40 6.77 -4.28
N LYS A 118 -16.23 7.29 -4.71
CA LYS A 118 -15.25 7.99 -3.86
C LYS A 118 -15.86 9.13 -3.04
N LYS A 119 -16.80 9.86 -3.62
CA LYS A 119 -17.46 11.01 -2.99
C LYS A 119 -18.34 10.64 -1.80
N ASP A 120 -18.74 9.37 -1.70
CA ASP A 120 -19.62 8.87 -0.64
C ASP A 120 -18.82 8.37 0.58
N TRP A 121 -17.49 8.49 0.52
CA TRP A 121 -16.57 7.99 1.53
C TRP A 121 -15.57 9.07 1.97
N GLU A 122 -15.29 9.08 3.27
CA GLU A 122 -14.16 9.82 3.81
C GLU A 122 -12.88 8.97 3.61
N LEU A 123 -11.96 9.41 2.73
CA LEU A 123 -10.67 8.75 2.54
C LEU A 123 -9.64 9.28 3.53
N SER A 124 -9.28 8.47 4.52
CA SER A 124 -8.43 8.88 5.63
C SER A 124 -7.11 8.10 5.62
N PRO A 125 -5.96 8.75 5.33
CA PRO A 125 -4.67 8.08 5.42
C PRO A 125 -4.22 7.95 6.89
N LYS A 126 -3.94 6.73 7.34
CA LYS A 126 -3.36 6.50 8.68
C LYS A 126 -1.92 7.00 8.81
N TYR A 127 -1.21 7.11 7.68
CA TYR A 127 0.13 7.68 7.61
C TYR A 127 0.14 8.92 6.72
N SER A 128 0.72 10.02 7.22
CA SER A 128 0.93 11.25 6.47
C SER A 128 2.40 11.40 6.12
N ILE A 129 2.74 11.21 4.84
CA ILE A 129 4.10 11.41 4.33
C ILE A 129 4.49 12.89 4.53
N GLY A 130 5.55 13.14 5.31
CA GLY A 130 6.18 14.47 5.39
C GLY A 130 5.57 15.47 6.36
N LYS A 131 4.73 15.05 7.32
CA LYS A 131 4.44 15.93 8.47
C LYS A 131 5.64 15.94 9.43
N ARG A 132 6.44 17.01 9.32
CA ARG A 132 7.27 17.50 10.44
C ARG A 132 6.38 17.96 11.58
#